data_AF-A0A3P6BXA3-F1
#
_entry.id   AF-A0A3P6BXA3-F1
#
_cell.length_a   1.000
_cell.length_b   1.000
_cell.length_c   1.000
_cell.angle_alpha   90.00
_cell.angle_beta   90.00
_cell.angle_gamma   90.00
#
_symmetry.space_group_name_H-M   'P 1'
#
loop_
_entity.id
_entity.type
_entity.pdbx_description
1 polymer ?
#
loop_
_entity_poly.entity_id
_entity_poly.type
_entity_poly.pdbx_seq_one_letter_code
_entity_poly.pdbx_strand_id
1 'polypeptide(L)'
;MDLVGAVLRPKAWPAFRYQETELKKALEKINEWSLTGAAVRLNRCAAKPALADSVTMEMRYQSYVARGVPGWLCDMLEDGKQGR
;
A
#
# COMPACT_ATOMS: atom_id res chain seq x y z
N MET A 1 7.98 -3.43 10.09
CA MET A 1 7.67 -1.97 10.14
C MET A 1 8.74 -1.19 9.39
N ASP A 2 9.27 -1.76 8.30
CA ASP A 2 10.68 -1.51 7.98
C ASP A 2 10.83 -0.54 6.79
N LEU A 3 9.87 -0.57 5.85
CA LEU A 3 9.84 0.34 4.71
C LEU A 3 9.50 1.79 5.10
N VAL A 4 8.57 1.99 6.04
CA VAL A 4 8.26 3.34 6.56
C VAL A 4 9.50 3.93 7.23
N GLY A 5 10.22 3.12 8.00
CA GLY A 5 11.51 3.48 8.59
C GLY A 5 12.57 3.80 7.55
N ALA A 6 12.63 3.06 6.45
CA ALA A 6 13.57 3.31 5.37
C ALA A 6 13.32 4.66 4.68
N VAL A 7 12.07 5.01 4.43
CA VAL A 7 11.70 6.28 3.76
C VAL A 7 11.95 7.48 4.67
N LEU A 8 11.60 7.38 5.95
CA LEU A 8 11.76 8.46 6.93
C LEU A 8 13.19 8.57 7.47
N ARG A 9 13.94 7.46 7.52
CA ARG A 9 15.35 7.42 7.97
C ARG A 9 16.22 6.57 7.03
N PRO A 10 16.49 7.04 5.81
CA PRO A 10 17.25 6.33 4.77
C PRO A 10 18.57 5.72 5.22
N LYS A 11 19.34 6.50 6.01
CA LYS A 11 20.68 6.13 6.47
C LYS A 11 20.68 4.93 7.43
N ALA A 12 19.57 4.69 8.14
CA ALA A 12 19.45 3.57 9.06
C ALA A 12 19.08 2.25 8.36
N TRP A 13 18.68 2.29 7.08
CA TRP A 13 18.13 1.14 6.36
C TRP A 13 18.72 0.99 4.94
N PRO A 14 20.05 0.80 4.81
CA PRO A 14 20.71 0.75 3.51
C PRO A 14 20.21 -0.38 2.59
N ALA A 15 19.68 -1.47 3.15
CA ALA A 15 19.10 -2.57 2.38
C ALA A 15 17.86 -2.19 1.55
N PHE A 16 17.19 -1.08 1.88
CA PHE A 16 15.96 -0.62 1.23
C PHE A 16 16.17 0.61 0.33
N ARG A 17 17.43 0.96 0.01
CA ARG A 17 17.80 2.15 -0.80
C ARG A 17 17.01 2.27 -2.11
N TYR A 18 16.82 1.14 -2.81
CA TYR A 18 16.10 1.14 -4.08
C TYR A 18 14.62 1.47 -3.88
N GLN A 19 13.96 0.76 -2.96
CA GLN A 19 12.54 0.95 -2.64
C GLN A 19 12.27 2.35 -2.09
N GLU A 20 13.16 2.86 -1.25
CA GLU A 20 13.13 4.23 -0.73
C GLU A 20 13.17 5.26 -1.86
N THR A 21 14.10 5.09 -2.81
CA THR A 21 14.30 6.02 -3.92
C THR A 21 13.08 6.06 -4.84
N GLU A 22 12.55 4.90 -5.23
CA GLU A 22 11.37 4.84 -6.08
C GLU A 22 10.13 5.41 -5.39
N LEU A 23 9.97 5.14 -4.09
CA LEU A 23 8.84 5.71 -3.33
C LEU A 23 8.95 7.23 -3.23
N LYS A 24 10.15 7.77 -2.97
CA LYS A 24 10.36 9.23 -2.91
C LYS A 24 10.03 9.92 -4.23
N LYS A 25 10.48 9.38 -5.37
CA LYS A 25 10.11 9.91 -6.70
C LYS A 25 8.61 9.93 -6.95
N ALA A 26 7.88 8.94 -6.45
CA ALA A 26 6.42 8.91 -6.55
C ALA A 26 5.77 9.97 -5.64
N LEU A 27 6.28 10.13 -4.42
CA LEU A 27 5.78 11.08 -3.42
C LEU A 27 6.09 12.54 -3.76
N GLU A 28 7.18 12.82 -4.49
CA GLU A 28 7.52 14.17 -4.98
C GLU A 28 6.41 14.80 -5.84
N LYS A 29 5.54 13.98 -6.44
CA LYS A 29 4.40 14.45 -7.25
C LYS A 29 3.16 14.80 -6.41
N ILE A 30 3.21 14.54 -5.11
CA ILE A 30 2.10 14.76 -4.18
C ILE A 30 2.45 15.95 -3.30
N ASN A 31 1.64 17.00 -3.38
CA ASN A 31 1.93 18.28 -2.74
C ASN A 31 2.09 18.18 -1.22
N GLU A 32 1.26 17.34 -0.58
CA GLU A 32 1.34 17.03 0.85
C GLU A 32 1.12 15.54 1.07
N TRP A 33 2.06 14.89 1.77
CA TRP A 33 1.95 13.48 2.12
C TRP A 33 2.57 13.22 3.49
N SER A 34 2.10 12.16 4.14
CA SER A 34 2.74 11.61 5.34
C SER A 34 2.68 10.09 5.30
N LEU A 35 3.67 9.44 5.92
CA LEU A 35 3.77 7.99 5.97
C LEU A 35 3.84 7.55 7.42
N THR A 36 2.91 6.69 7.83
CA THR A 36 2.83 6.18 9.21
C THR A 36 2.74 4.66 9.21
N GLY A 37 3.39 4.03 10.19
CA GLY A 37 3.27 2.60 10.43
C GLY A 37 2.01 2.32 11.22
N ALA A 38 1.06 1.56 10.66
CA ALA A 38 -0.15 1.14 11.34
C ALA A 38 -0.09 -0.34 11.75
N ALA A 39 -0.77 -0.70 12.83
CA ALA A 39 -0.98 -2.10 13.19
C ALA A 39 -1.83 -2.80 12.12
N VAL A 40 -1.56 -4.09 11.86
CA VAL A 40 -2.27 -4.90 10.86
C VAL A 40 -3.80 -4.84 11.05
N ARG A 41 -4.28 -4.83 12.30
CA ARG A 41 -5.73 -4.71 12.60
C ARG A 41 -6.34 -3.39 12.10
N LEU A 42 -5.58 -2.29 12.11
CA LEU A 42 -6.01 -0.99 11.61
C LEU A 42 -5.88 -0.89 10.09
N ASN A 43 -5.02 -1.72 9.49
CA ASN A 43 -4.88 -1.88 8.05
C ASN A 43 -5.49 -3.20 7.55
N ARG A 44 -6.61 -3.62 8.15
CA ARG A 44 -7.20 -4.94 7.89
C ARG A 44 -7.54 -5.15 6.43
N CYS A 45 -7.96 -4.10 5.73
CA CYS A 45 -8.36 -4.20 4.33
C CYS A 45 -7.16 -4.57 3.45
N ALA A 46 -6.03 -3.87 3.58
CA ALA A 46 -4.82 -4.21 2.82
C ALA A 46 -4.18 -5.53 3.26
N ALA A 47 -4.40 -5.93 4.52
CA ALA A 47 -3.94 -7.20 5.05
C ALA A 47 -4.87 -8.38 4.73
N LYS A 48 -6.02 -8.17 4.08
CA LYS A 48 -6.88 -9.27 3.65
C LYS A 48 -6.17 -10.06 2.53
N PRO A 49 -6.12 -11.39 2.62
CA PRO A 49 -5.56 -12.25 1.57
C PRO A 49 -6.13 -11.96 0.19
N ALA A 50 -7.44 -11.64 0.10
CA ALA A 50 -8.08 -11.29 -1.16
C ALA A 50 -7.47 -10.09 -1.90
N LEU A 51 -6.82 -9.15 -1.20
CA LEU A 51 -6.11 -8.03 -1.84
C LEU A 51 -4.64 -8.36 -2.10
N ALA A 52 -3.93 -8.90 -1.11
CA ALA A 52 -2.51 -9.20 -1.24
C ALA A 52 -2.27 -10.36 -2.22
N ASP A 53 -3.06 -11.43 -2.12
CA ASP A 53 -2.94 -12.64 -2.96
C ASP A 53 -3.53 -12.43 -4.34
N SER A 54 -4.58 -11.61 -4.52
CA SER A 54 -5.08 -11.33 -5.88
C SER A 54 -4.08 -10.53 -6.72
N VAL A 55 -3.33 -9.63 -6.08
CA VAL A 55 -2.30 -8.86 -6.76
C VAL A 55 -1.06 -9.72 -7.00
N THR A 56 -0.62 -10.52 -6.02
CA THR A 56 0.65 -11.26 -6.10
C THR A 56 0.54 -12.68 -6.66
N MET A 57 -0.54 -13.42 -6.37
CA MET A 57 -0.75 -14.81 -6.82
C MET A 57 -1.66 -14.89 -8.06
N GLU A 58 -2.67 -14.03 -8.19
CA GLU A 58 -3.59 -14.05 -9.34
C GLU A 58 -3.19 -13.06 -10.47
N MET A 59 -2.04 -12.40 -10.34
CA MET A 59 -1.47 -11.45 -11.31
C MET A 59 -2.47 -10.38 -11.81
N ARG A 60 -3.43 -9.97 -10.98
CA ARG A 60 -4.49 -9.00 -11.35
C ARG A 60 -4.00 -7.55 -11.45
N TYR A 61 -2.71 -7.32 -11.65
CA TYR A 61 -2.10 -5.99 -11.87
C TYR A 61 -2.84 -5.18 -12.95
N GLN A 62 -3.24 -5.86 -14.04
CA GLN A 62 -3.95 -5.23 -15.15
C GLN A 62 -5.37 -4.77 -14.80
N SER A 63 -6.00 -5.36 -13.79
CA SER A 63 -7.34 -4.95 -13.33
C SER A 63 -7.33 -3.52 -12.77
N TYR A 64 -6.21 -3.10 -12.17
CA TYR A 64 -6.02 -1.77 -11.61
C TYR A 64 -5.63 -0.73 -12.66
N VAL A 65 -4.86 -1.14 -13.68
CA VAL A 65 -4.29 -0.23 -14.68
C VAL A 65 -5.25 0.01 -15.85
N ALA A 66 -6.03 -1.00 -16.26
CA ALA A 66 -6.80 -0.92 -17.51
C ALA A 66 -8.27 -0.50 -17.34
N ARG A 67 -8.86 -0.63 -16.14
CA ARG A 67 -10.33 -0.60 -15.96
C ARG A 67 -10.86 0.34 -14.88
N GLY A 68 -9.99 1.03 -14.15
CA GLY A 68 -10.37 1.75 -12.93
C GLY A 68 -10.58 0.81 -11.74
N VAL A 69 -11.04 1.34 -10.60
CA VAL A 69 -11.19 0.55 -9.37
C VAL A 69 -12.21 -0.60 -9.58
N PRO A 70 -11.85 -1.86 -9.33
CA PRO A 70 -12.80 -2.96 -9.48
C PRO A 70 -13.95 -2.86 -8.46
N GLY A 71 -15.20 -3.11 -8.85
CA GLY A 71 -16.36 -3.03 -7.95
C GLY A 71 -16.21 -3.88 -6.68
N TRP A 72 -15.68 -5.11 -6.82
CA TRP A 72 -15.39 -6.00 -5.68
C TRP A 72 -14.42 -5.40 -4.65
N LEU A 73 -13.53 -4.49 -5.09
CA LEU A 73 -12.60 -3.80 -4.22
C LEU A 73 -13.28 -2.67 -3.44
N CYS A 74 -14.21 -1.93 -4.09
CA CYS A 74 -15.04 -0.95 -3.41
C CYS A 74 -15.86 -1.60 -2.30
N ASP A 75 -16.58 -2.67 -2.62
CA ASP A 75 -17.40 -3.41 -1.66
C ASP A 75 -16.56 -3.88 -0.46
N MET A 76 -15.35 -4.41 -0.72
CA MET A 76 -14.47 -4.89 0.34
C MET A 76 -13.89 -3.76 1.22
N LEU A 77 -13.67 -2.57 0.65
CA LEU A 77 -13.23 -1.39 1.39
C LEU A 77 -14.38 -0.80 2.23
N GLU A 78 -15.62 -0.86 1.72
CA GLU A 78 -16.83 -0.39 2.40
C GLU A 78 -17.22 -1.29 3.57
N ASP A 79 -17.17 -2.62 3.41
CA ASP A 79 -17.31 -3.58 4.52
C ASP A 79 -16.27 -3.33 5.63
N GLY A 80 -15.11 -2.82 5.25
CA GLY A 80 -14.04 -2.39 6.15
C GLY A 80 -14.40 -1.16 7.00
N LYS A 81 -15.40 -0.37 6.62
CA LYS A 81 -15.88 0.82 7.35
C LYS A 81 -17.02 0.52 8.31
N GLN A 82 -17.82 -0.54 8.09
CA GLN A 82 -18.97 -0.88 8.94
C GLN A 82 -18.63 -1.37 10.36
N GLY A 83 -17.36 -1.63 10.68
CA GLY A 83 -16.94 -2.09 12.01
C GLY A 83 -16.50 -0.94 12.92
N ARG A 84 -17.38 0.03 13.17
CA ARG A 84 -17.15 1.14 14.11
C ARG A 84 -17.98 0.96 15.38
#